data_AF-A0A0F9MTD7-F1
#
_entry.id   AF-A0A0F9MTD7-F1
#
_cell.length_a   1.000
_cell.length_b   1.000
_cell.length_c   1.000
_cell.angle_alpha   90.00
_cell.angle_beta   90.00
_cell.angle_gamma   90.00
#
_symmetry.space_group_name_H-M   'P 1'
#
loop_
_entity.id
_entity.type
_entity.pdbx_description
1 polymer ?
#
loop_
_entity_poly.entity_id
_entity_poly.type
_entity_poly.pdbx_seq_one_letter_code
_entity_poly.pdbx_strand_id
1 'polypeptide(L)'
;MIIYKGKYTNAKVMIDDVEKTCAAQITQFINHPAFTNPIAIMPDTHAGKGSVIGFTMEMPDKIIPNTIGVDIGCGMLSLKLGRSDLLDRNPEAIDTLIRQEIPFGFEVRDKAIYNMEKKFPWAAVRETNRQFCLEFNSRFGLGPRMVPTPYNYNWFLEKCDQINAKIDRTEKSLGTLGGGK
;
A
#
# COMPACT_ATOMS: atom_id res chain seq x y z
N MET A 1 19.46 -18.62 -4.74
CA MET A 1 19.37 -17.34 -5.44
C MET A 1 19.31 -17.61 -6.93
N ILE A 2 18.24 -17.19 -7.58
CA ILE A 2 18.00 -17.38 -9.02
C ILE A 2 18.13 -16.03 -9.74
N ILE A 3 18.63 -16.05 -10.98
CA ILE A 3 18.65 -14.85 -11.83
C ILE A 3 17.80 -15.13 -13.07
N TYR A 4 16.74 -14.34 -13.25
CA TYR A 4 15.93 -14.34 -14.47
C TYR A 4 16.41 -13.21 -15.37
N LYS A 5 16.66 -13.52 -16.64
CA LYS A 5 17.06 -12.54 -17.65
C LYS A 5 15.91 -12.29 -18.62
N GLY A 6 15.61 -11.02 -18.86
CA GLY A 6 14.51 -10.60 -19.72
C GLY A 6 14.94 -9.63 -20.81
N LYS A 7 13.97 -9.24 -21.64
CA LYS A 7 14.14 -8.32 -22.74
C LYS A 7 14.46 -6.88 -22.29
N TYR A 8 13.84 -6.42 -21.20
CA TYR A 8 13.97 -5.02 -20.73
C TYR A 8 14.80 -4.90 -19.45
N THR A 9 14.79 -5.91 -18.59
CA THR A 9 15.58 -5.93 -17.36
C THR A 9 15.85 -7.35 -16.89
N ASN A 10 16.56 -7.50 -15.75
CA ASN A 10 16.81 -8.77 -15.08
C ASN A 10 16.22 -8.74 -13.67
N ALA A 11 15.83 -9.90 -13.15
CA ALA A 11 15.36 -10.07 -11.78
C ALA A 11 16.31 -10.97 -10.97
N LYS A 12 16.74 -10.47 -9.81
CA LYS A 12 17.48 -11.25 -8.80
C LYS A 12 16.50 -11.76 -7.77
N VAL A 13 16.37 -13.08 -7.66
CA VAL A 13 15.44 -13.74 -6.74
C VAL A 13 16.21 -14.34 -5.57
N MET A 14 15.84 -13.92 -4.36
CA MET A 14 16.59 -14.20 -3.13
C MET A 14 16.24 -15.55 -2.49
N ILE A 15 15.59 -16.44 -3.22
CA ILE A 15 15.32 -17.84 -2.84
C ILE A 15 15.89 -18.80 -3.91
N ASP A 16 15.97 -20.09 -3.58
CA ASP A 16 16.49 -21.16 -4.45
C ASP A 16 15.43 -21.86 -5.31
N ASP A 17 14.16 -21.75 -4.92
CA ASP A 17 13.03 -22.34 -5.62
C ASP A 17 11.83 -21.39 -5.61
N VAL A 18 11.09 -21.36 -6.71
CA VAL A 18 9.95 -20.47 -6.93
C VAL A 18 8.87 -21.23 -7.68
N GLU A 19 7.63 -21.13 -7.20
CA GLU A 19 6.49 -21.76 -7.88
C GLU A 19 6.35 -21.28 -9.34
N LYS A 20 5.82 -22.15 -10.21
CA LYS A 20 5.72 -21.88 -11.66
C LYS A 20 4.95 -20.61 -11.98
N THR A 21 3.87 -20.32 -11.24
CA THR A 21 3.03 -19.14 -11.45
C THR A 21 3.78 -17.85 -11.12
N CYS A 22 4.50 -17.82 -10.00
CA CYS A 22 5.36 -16.70 -9.62
C CYS A 22 6.49 -16.50 -10.63
N ALA A 23 7.17 -17.58 -11.04
CA ALA A 23 8.21 -17.52 -12.07
C ALA A 23 7.70 -16.97 -13.41
N ALA A 24 6.47 -17.32 -13.82
CA ALA A 24 5.83 -16.77 -15.01
C ALA A 24 5.56 -15.27 -14.87
N GLN A 25 5.08 -14.79 -13.72
CA GLN A 25 4.86 -13.36 -13.47
C GLN A 25 6.19 -12.58 -13.45
N ILE A 26 7.24 -13.11 -12.82
CA ILE A 26 8.59 -12.52 -12.86
C ILE A 26 9.05 -12.39 -14.33
N THR A 27 8.84 -13.45 -15.12
CA THR A 27 9.17 -13.47 -16.55
C THR A 27 8.38 -12.43 -17.35
N GLN A 28 7.10 -12.20 -17.02
CA GLN A 28 6.31 -11.14 -17.64
C GLN A 28 6.87 -9.76 -17.30
N PHE A 29 7.24 -9.51 -16.04
CA PHE A 29 7.78 -8.22 -15.60
C PHE A 29 9.07 -7.88 -16.33
N ILE A 30 10.06 -8.77 -16.33
CA ILE A 30 11.37 -8.52 -16.98
C ILE A 30 11.28 -8.37 -18.51
N ASN A 31 10.16 -8.79 -19.10
CA ASN A 31 9.88 -8.68 -20.55
C ASN A 31 8.86 -7.58 -20.89
N HIS A 32 8.43 -6.78 -19.92
CA HIS A 32 7.47 -5.70 -20.15
C HIS A 32 8.16 -4.32 -20.15
N PRO A 33 7.86 -3.43 -21.13
CA PRO A 33 8.60 -2.17 -21.34
C PRO A 33 8.49 -1.13 -20.22
N ALA A 34 7.60 -1.34 -19.25
CA ALA A 34 7.50 -0.49 -18.07
C ALA A 34 8.52 -0.85 -16.97
N PHE A 35 9.18 -2.01 -17.06
CA PHE A 35 10.17 -2.45 -16.09
C PHE A 35 11.56 -2.38 -16.72
N THR A 36 12.21 -1.24 -16.53
CA THR A 36 13.53 -0.94 -17.15
C THR A 36 14.68 -0.97 -16.15
N ASN A 37 14.38 -0.95 -14.85
CA ASN A 37 15.37 -0.96 -13.78
C ASN A 37 15.57 -2.39 -13.25
N PRO A 38 16.72 -2.73 -12.64
CA PRO A 38 16.94 -4.04 -12.04
C PRO A 38 15.87 -4.38 -10.98
N ILE A 39 15.35 -5.60 -11.04
CA ILE A 39 14.33 -6.09 -10.12
C ILE A 39 14.99 -6.94 -9.03
N ALA A 40 14.57 -6.74 -7.78
CA ALA A 40 14.82 -7.63 -6.66
C ALA A 40 13.51 -8.33 -6.27
N ILE A 41 13.55 -9.65 -6.10
CA ILE A 41 12.44 -10.46 -5.59
C ILE A 41 12.87 -11.06 -4.26
N MET A 42 12.14 -10.71 -3.21
CA MET A 42 12.42 -11.10 -1.82
C MET A 42 12.14 -12.59 -1.57
N PRO A 43 12.70 -13.20 -0.50
CA PRO A 43 12.58 -14.63 -0.25
C PRO A 43 11.16 -15.12 0.07
N ASP A 44 10.25 -14.24 0.49
CA ASP A 44 8.83 -14.50 0.79
C ASP A 44 7.93 -14.48 -0.47
N THR A 45 8.54 -14.50 -1.64
CA THR A 45 7.85 -14.33 -2.91
C THR A 45 6.86 -15.44 -3.23
N HIS A 46 5.74 -15.04 -3.83
CA HIS A 46 4.71 -15.92 -4.38
C HIS A 46 3.86 -15.13 -5.39
N ALA A 47 3.07 -15.84 -6.18
CA ALA A 47 2.18 -15.22 -7.16
C ALA A 47 1.09 -14.39 -6.46
N GLY A 48 0.92 -13.15 -6.91
CA GLY A 48 -0.17 -12.27 -6.49
C GLY A 48 -1.18 -12.04 -7.61
N LYS A 49 -2.14 -11.14 -7.37
CA LYS A 49 -3.19 -10.77 -8.34
C LYS A 49 -2.64 -9.79 -9.39
N GLY A 50 -1.90 -10.31 -10.35
CA GLY A 50 -1.29 -9.51 -11.43
C GLY A 50 0.00 -8.79 -11.02
N SER A 51 0.58 -9.17 -9.87
CA SER A 51 1.92 -8.77 -9.45
C SER A 51 2.55 -9.88 -8.61
N VAL A 52 3.87 -9.86 -8.50
CA VAL A 52 4.65 -10.76 -7.65
C VAL A 52 4.74 -10.16 -6.25
N ILE A 53 4.35 -10.90 -5.22
CA ILE A 53 4.61 -10.49 -3.83
C ILE A 53 6.11 -10.64 -3.55
N GLY A 54 6.67 -9.71 -2.78
CA GLY A 54 8.12 -9.60 -2.58
C GLY A 54 8.84 -8.88 -3.72
N PHE A 55 8.12 -8.26 -4.66
CA PHE A 55 8.71 -7.43 -5.73
C PHE A 55 9.27 -6.11 -5.20
N THR A 56 10.45 -5.73 -5.65
CA THR A 56 11.01 -4.39 -5.45
C THR A 56 11.79 -3.96 -6.70
N MET A 57 11.58 -2.72 -7.11
CA MET A 57 12.30 -2.09 -8.22
C MET A 57 12.32 -0.58 -7.97
N GLU A 58 13.43 0.08 -8.31
CA GLU A 58 13.45 1.54 -8.34
C GLU A 58 12.43 2.07 -9.36
N MET A 59 11.66 3.09 -8.98
CA MET A 59 10.61 3.65 -9.83
C MET A 59 11.19 4.20 -11.14
N PRO A 60 10.67 3.81 -12.32
CA PRO A 60 11.01 4.39 -13.61
C PRO A 60 10.05 5.55 -13.94
N ASP A 61 10.08 6.03 -15.19
CA ASP A 61 9.16 7.04 -15.72
C ASP A 61 7.71 6.55 -15.91
N LYS A 62 7.39 5.33 -15.44
CA LYS A 62 6.10 4.65 -15.58
C LYS A 62 5.71 4.00 -14.27
N ILE A 63 4.42 4.04 -13.95
CA ILE A 63 3.84 3.45 -12.73
C ILE A 63 2.81 2.41 -13.16
N ILE A 64 2.92 1.19 -12.63
CA ILE A 64 1.91 0.15 -12.78
C ILE A 64 1.22 -0.02 -11.42
N PRO A 65 -0.04 0.42 -11.25
CA PRO A 65 -0.73 0.35 -9.96
C PRO A 65 -0.76 -1.05 -9.34
N ASN A 66 -0.89 -2.10 -10.17
CA ASN A 66 -0.90 -3.48 -9.69
C ASN A 66 0.38 -3.89 -8.93
N THR A 67 1.52 -3.25 -9.19
CA THR A 67 2.78 -3.56 -8.48
C THR A 67 2.85 -2.94 -7.08
N ILE A 68 1.95 -2.01 -6.76
CA ILE A 68 1.82 -1.42 -5.41
C ILE A 68 0.96 -2.34 -4.53
N GLY A 69 -0.10 -2.92 -5.11
CA GLY A 69 -1.05 -3.79 -4.42
C GLY A 69 -2.44 -3.16 -4.29
N VAL A 70 -3.41 -3.98 -3.91
CA VAL A 70 -4.80 -3.56 -3.73
C VAL A 70 -5.05 -2.90 -2.38
N ASP A 71 -4.30 -3.31 -1.35
CA ASP A 71 -4.35 -2.76 0.00
C ASP A 71 -3.24 -1.71 0.15
N ILE A 72 -3.50 -0.52 -0.40
CA ILE A 72 -2.53 0.56 -0.47
C ILE A 72 -2.27 1.08 0.95
N GLY A 73 -1.01 1.01 1.38
CA GLY A 73 -0.61 1.42 2.73
C GLY A 73 -0.64 0.30 3.76
N CYS A 74 -0.88 -0.96 3.34
CA CYS A 74 -0.65 -2.13 4.18
C CYS A 74 0.78 -2.10 4.75
N GLY A 75 0.89 -2.30 6.05
CA GLY A 75 2.16 -2.20 6.77
C GLY A 75 2.02 -2.51 8.24
N MET A 76 3.13 -2.43 8.97
CA MET A 76 3.20 -2.74 10.40
C MET A 76 3.63 -1.52 11.20
N LEU A 77 2.93 -1.25 12.30
CA LEU A 77 3.33 -0.29 13.32
C LEU A 77 3.72 -1.04 14.58
N SER A 78 4.90 -0.75 15.11
CA SER A 78 5.37 -1.29 16.39
C SER A 78 5.62 -0.14 17.36
N LEU A 79 5.14 -0.31 18.60
CA LEU A 79 5.33 0.65 19.69
C LEU A 79 5.94 -0.05 20.91
N LYS A 80 7.05 0.50 21.41
CA LYS A 80 7.64 0.06 22.67
C LYS A 80 6.88 0.69 23.84
N LEU A 81 6.13 -0.11 24.58
CA LEU A 81 5.31 0.36 25.71
C LEU A 81 6.12 0.70 26.97
N GLY A 82 7.36 0.20 27.10
CA GLY A 82 8.21 0.46 28.27
C GLY A 82 7.67 -0.13 29.58
N ARG A 83 6.79 -1.14 29.50
CA ARG A 83 6.11 -1.77 30.64
C ARG A 83 6.45 -3.26 30.71
N SER A 84 7.35 -3.62 31.63
CA SER A 84 7.74 -5.01 31.86
C SER A 84 6.63 -5.82 32.54
N ASP A 85 5.78 -5.17 33.34
CA ASP A 85 4.67 -5.81 34.07
C ASP A 85 3.53 -6.31 33.17
N LEU A 86 3.53 -5.96 31.88
CA LEU A 86 2.53 -6.46 30.94
C LEU A 86 2.63 -7.97 30.73
N LEU A 87 3.83 -8.54 30.86
CA LEU A 87 4.04 -9.99 30.75
C LEU A 87 3.48 -10.77 31.94
N ASP A 88 3.31 -10.08 33.09
CA ASP A 88 2.74 -10.67 34.31
C ASP A 88 1.21 -10.60 34.34
N ARG A 89 0.60 -9.88 33.38
CA ARG A 89 -0.86 -9.78 33.26
C ARG A 89 -1.42 -10.97 32.50
N ASN A 90 -2.69 -11.29 32.76
CA ASN A 90 -3.41 -12.32 32.03
C ASN A 90 -3.51 -11.95 30.53
N PRO A 91 -2.88 -12.71 29.61
CA PRO A 91 -2.92 -12.42 28.17
C PRO A 91 -4.33 -12.44 27.58
N GLU A 92 -5.22 -13.28 28.10
CA GLU A 92 -6.61 -13.37 27.65
C GLU A 92 -7.41 -12.10 27.95
N ALA A 93 -7.17 -11.49 29.11
CA ALA A 93 -7.79 -10.23 29.47
C ALA A 93 -7.30 -9.08 28.57
N ILE A 94 -6.03 -9.09 28.18
CA ILE A 94 -5.46 -8.11 27.25
C ILE A 94 -6.05 -8.29 25.85
N ASP A 95 -6.05 -9.51 25.31
CA ASP A 95 -6.63 -9.82 23.99
C ASP A 95 -8.12 -9.44 23.94
N THR A 96 -8.88 -9.76 25.00
CA THR A 96 -10.29 -9.38 25.12
C THR A 96 -10.47 -7.86 25.05
N LEU A 97 -9.67 -7.09 25.80
CA LEU A 97 -9.73 -5.63 25.77
C LEU A 97 -9.39 -5.08 24.37
N ILE A 98 -8.35 -5.61 23.72
CA ILE A 98 -7.96 -5.18 22.37
C ILE A 98 -9.11 -5.41 21.37
N ARG A 99 -9.74 -6.58 21.41
CA ARG A 99 -10.85 -6.94 20.51
C ARG A 99 -12.11 -6.11 20.75
N GLN A 100 -12.34 -5.65 21.98
CA GLN A 100 -13.44 -4.75 22.31
C GLN A 100 -13.18 -3.32 21.77
N GLU A 101 -11.94 -2.87 21.83
CA GLU A 101 -11.58 -1.49 21.45
C GLU A 101 -11.27 -1.30 19.97
N ILE A 102 -10.78 -2.34 19.29
CA ILE A 102 -10.34 -2.29 17.89
C ILE A 102 -11.22 -3.22 17.05
N PRO A 103 -12.17 -2.68 16.26
CA PRO A 103 -12.95 -3.48 15.33
C PRO A 103 -12.06 -4.18 14.32
N PHE A 104 -12.45 -5.39 13.91
CA PHE A 104 -11.70 -6.21 12.96
C PHE A 104 -12.65 -6.97 12.01
N GLY A 105 -12.09 -7.56 10.95
CA GLY A 105 -12.89 -8.26 9.94
C GLY A 105 -13.73 -7.29 9.10
N PHE A 106 -15.06 -7.39 9.19
CA PHE A 106 -15.99 -6.50 8.47
C PHE A 106 -16.63 -5.43 9.37
N GLU A 107 -16.30 -5.44 10.66
CA GLU A 107 -16.82 -4.49 11.63
C GLU A 107 -16.16 -3.12 11.49
N VAL A 108 -16.94 -2.08 11.77
CA VAL A 108 -16.49 -0.69 11.82
C VAL A 108 -16.92 -0.07 13.13
N ARG A 109 -16.38 1.09 13.49
CA ARG A 109 -16.80 1.78 14.71
C ARG A 109 -18.24 2.30 14.61
N ASP A 110 -18.94 2.39 15.73
CA ASP A 110 -20.26 3.04 15.77
C ASP A 110 -20.20 4.53 15.42
N LYS A 111 -19.06 5.16 15.72
CA LYS A 111 -18.78 6.57 15.46
C LYS A 111 -17.38 6.72 14.88
N ALA A 112 -17.26 7.55 13.84
CA ALA A 112 -15.97 7.90 13.26
C ALA A 112 -15.05 8.55 14.31
N ILE A 113 -13.84 8.02 14.44
CA ILE A 113 -12.80 8.58 15.32
C ILE A 113 -12.13 9.82 14.73
N TYR A 114 -12.26 9.98 13.41
CA TYR A 114 -11.60 11.01 12.65
C TYR A 114 -12.57 11.67 11.68
N ASN A 115 -12.70 13.00 11.76
CA ASN A 115 -13.57 13.75 10.87
C ASN A 115 -12.79 14.16 9.63
N MET A 116 -13.15 13.61 8.46
CA MET A 116 -12.37 13.80 7.25
C MET A 116 -12.42 15.25 6.74
N GLU A 117 -13.49 15.99 7.00
CA GLU A 117 -13.61 17.38 6.57
C GLU A 117 -12.71 18.32 7.39
N LYS A 118 -12.77 18.24 8.71
CA LYS A 118 -12.22 19.24 9.64
C LYS A 118 -10.85 18.87 10.18
N LYS A 119 -10.56 17.57 10.32
CA LYS A 119 -9.31 17.10 10.95
C LYS A 119 -8.32 16.55 9.95
N PHE A 120 -8.75 16.06 8.79
CA PHE A 120 -7.81 15.47 7.82
C PHE A 120 -6.85 16.50 7.25
N PRO A 121 -5.54 16.20 7.19
CA PRO A 121 -4.53 17.17 6.81
C PRO A 121 -4.48 17.34 5.29
N TRP A 122 -5.59 17.76 4.67
CA TRP A 122 -5.70 17.95 3.22
C TRP A 122 -4.62 18.87 2.65
N ALA A 123 -4.21 19.89 3.40
CA ALA A 123 -3.12 20.78 3.00
C ALA A 123 -1.78 20.03 2.88
N ALA A 124 -1.44 19.18 3.85
CA ALA A 124 -0.23 18.37 3.80
C ALA A 124 -0.29 17.35 2.64
N VAL A 125 -1.45 16.72 2.42
CA VAL A 125 -1.64 15.80 1.29
C VAL A 125 -1.45 16.49 -0.05
N ARG A 126 -2.01 17.70 -0.22
CA ARG A 126 -1.78 18.50 -1.45
C ARG A 126 -0.32 18.86 -1.63
N GLU A 127 0.37 19.23 -0.56
CA GLU A 127 1.79 19.57 -0.65
C GLU A 127 2.64 18.37 -1.02
N THR A 128 2.45 17.22 -0.36
CA THR A 128 3.14 15.97 -0.72
C THR A 128 2.88 15.58 -2.17
N ASN A 129 1.62 15.66 -2.62
CA ASN A 129 1.25 15.38 -4.00
C ASN A 129 1.92 16.34 -5.00
N ARG A 130 1.93 17.63 -4.68
CA ARG A 130 2.59 18.66 -5.50
C ARG A 130 4.08 18.38 -5.64
N GLN A 131 4.75 18.09 -4.52
CA GLN A 131 6.17 17.76 -4.49
C GLN A 131 6.45 16.49 -5.29
N PHE A 132 5.67 15.43 -5.10
CA PHE A 132 5.80 14.22 -5.91
C PHE A 132 5.71 14.51 -7.41
N CYS A 133 4.70 15.28 -7.85
CA CYS A 133 4.55 15.59 -9.28
C CYS A 133 5.74 16.39 -9.82
N LEU A 134 6.23 17.37 -9.07
CA LEU A 134 7.38 18.19 -9.46
C LEU A 134 8.67 17.35 -9.57
N GLU A 135 8.97 16.58 -8.52
CA GLU A 135 10.15 15.73 -8.47
C GLU A 135 10.09 14.64 -9.55
N PHE A 136 8.93 14.01 -9.76
CA PHE A 136 8.75 13.01 -10.81
C PHE A 136 8.98 13.60 -12.21
N ASN A 137 8.35 14.73 -12.50
CA ASN A 137 8.52 15.40 -13.78
C ASN A 137 9.96 15.87 -14.01
N SER A 138 10.61 16.41 -12.97
CA SER A 138 12.01 16.85 -13.03
C SER A 138 12.95 15.68 -13.25
N ARG A 139 12.84 14.63 -12.43
CA ARG A 139 13.67 13.43 -12.47
C ARG A 139 13.65 12.75 -13.84
N PHE A 140 12.50 12.72 -14.50
CA PHE A 140 12.33 12.00 -15.78
C PHE A 140 12.22 12.94 -17.00
N GLY A 141 12.37 14.25 -16.84
CA GLY A 141 12.33 15.22 -17.94
C GLY A 141 10.99 15.26 -18.68
N LEU A 142 9.87 15.01 -17.99
CA LEU A 142 8.56 14.76 -18.63
C LEU A 142 7.71 16.03 -18.88
N GLY A 143 8.23 17.22 -18.60
CA GLY A 143 7.41 18.44 -18.57
C GLY A 143 6.25 18.31 -17.58
N PRO A 144 5.12 19.03 -17.75
CA PRO A 144 3.99 18.96 -16.82
C PRO A 144 3.09 17.72 -17.05
N ARG A 145 3.68 16.55 -17.30
CA ARG A 145 2.92 15.32 -17.56
C ARG A 145 2.21 14.79 -16.32
N MET A 146 2.89 14.77 -15.19
CA MET A 146 2.29 14.46 -13.89
C MET A 146 1.74 15.74 -13.28
N VAL A 147 0.42 15.84 -13.13
CA VAL A 147 -0.26 17.04 -12.62
C VAL A 147 -0.82 16.76 -11.23
N PRO A 148 -0.60 17.66 -10.25
CA PRO A 148 -1.15 17.49 -8.90
C PRO A 148 -2.68 17.42 -8.91
N THR A 149 -3.22 16.29 -8.45
CA THR A 149 -4.63 16.18 -8.05
C THR A 149 -4.97 17.15 -6.90
N PRO A 150 -6.07 17.92 -6.98
CA PRO A 150 -6.44 18.91 -5.97
C PRO A 150 -7.13 18.25 -4.76
N TYR A 151 -6.42 17.37 -4.04
CA TYR A 151 -6.96 16.65 -2.89
C TYR A 151 -7.60 17.59 -1.86
N ASN A 152 -8.89 17.39 -1.61
CA ASN A 152 -9.68 18.11 -0.63
C ASN A 152 -10.88 17.24 -0.23
N TYR A 153 -11.70 17.72 0.72
CA TYR A 153 -12.86 16.95 1.17
C TYR A 153 -13.89 16.71 0.06
N ASN A 154 -14.17 17.68 -0.82
CA ASN A 154 -15.08 17.48 -1.95
C ASN A 154 -14.55 16.43 -2.94
N TRP A 155 -13.25 16.47 -3.24
CA TRP A 155 -12.62 15.42 -4.05
C TRP A 155 -12.81 14.03 -3.41
N PHE A 156 -12.71 13.93 -2.09
CA PHE A 156 -12.94 12.67 -1.38
C PHE A 156 -14.39 12.21 -1.48
N LEU A 157 -15.37 13.11 -1.35
CA LEU A 157 -16.79 12.82 -1.54
C LEU A 157 -17.07 12.32 -2.96
N GLU A 158 -16.57 13.03 -3.98
CA GLU A 158 -16.67 12.66 -5.39
C GLU A 158 -16.05 11.28 -5.66
N LYS A 159 -14.93 10.98 -5.02
CA LYS A 159 -14.28 9.67 -5.16
C LYS A 159 -15.07 8.56 -4.50
N CYS A 160 -15.64 8.81 -3.32
CA CYS A 160 -16.53 7.85 -2.67
C CYS A 160 -17.73 7.53 -3.55
N ASP A 161 -18.36 8.55 -4.14
CA ASP A 161 -19.46 8.38 -5.09
C ASP A 161 -19.03 7.57 -6.33
N GLN A 162 -17.89 7.93 -6.93
CA GLN A 162 -17.36 7.24 -8.11
C GLN A 162 -17.15 5.73 -7.92
N ILE A 163 -16.74 5.31 -6.72
CA ILE A 163 -16.48 3.90 -6.40
C ILE A 163 -17.64 3.24 -5.63
N ASN A 164 -18.77 3.92 -5.47
CA ASN A 164 -19.92 3.47 -4.69
C ASN A 164 -19.58 3.13 -3.22
N ALA A 165 -18.65 3.88 -2.62
CA ALA A 165 -18.29 3.77 -1.22
C ALA A 165 -19.22 4.62 -0.35
N LYS A 166 -19.69 4.04 0.76
CA LYS A 166 -20.53 4.75 1.74
C LYS A 166 -19.64 5.59 2.66
N ILE A 167 -19.70 6.92 2.54
CA ILE A 167 -18.85 7.86 3.30
C ILE A 167 -18.88 7.57 4.81
N ASP A 168 -20.05 7.41 5.41
CA ASP A 168 -20.20 7.12 6.85
C ASP A 168 -19.43 5.84 7.25
N ARG A 169 -19.51 4.79 6.44
CA ARG A 169 -18.78 3.54 6.67
C ARG A 169 -17.27 3.73 6.49
N THR A 170 -16.86 4.49 5.47
CA THR A 170 -15.45 4.82 5.21
C THR A 170 -14.82 5.59 6.37
N GLU A 171 -15.52 6.56 6.95
CA GLU A 171 -15.00 7.30 8.11
C GLU A 171 -14.97 6.42 9.38
N LYS A 172 -15.96 5.56 9.56
CA LYS A 172 -16.05 4.60 10.68
C LYS A 172 -15.04 3.45 10.60
N SER A 173 -14.54 3.12 9.42
CA SER A 173 -13.53 2.08 9.23
C SER A 173 -12.10 2.57 9.53
N LEU A 174 -11.89 3.87 9.71
CA LEU A 174 -10.57 4.38 10.08
C LEU A 174 -10.14 3.82 11.44
N GLY A 175 -8.94 3.21 11.46
CA GLY A 175 -8.37 2.60 12.67
C GLY A 175 -8.96 1.24 13.03
N THR A 176 -9.58 0.53 12.09
CA THR A 176 -9.96 -0.89 12.24
C THR A 176 -8.92 -1.82 11.62
N LEU A 177 -8.90 -3.08 12.06
CA LEU A 177 -8.03 -4.14 11.53
C LEU A 177 -8.84 -5.07 10.63
N GLY A 178 -9.23 -4.58 9.45
CA GLY A 178 -10.10 -5.37 8.57
C GLY A 178 -10.41 -4.74 7.23
N GLY A 179 -11.06 -5.53 6.37
CA GLY A 179 -11.47 -5.11 5.05
C GLY A 179 -12.70 -4.22 5.11
N GLY A 180 -12.50 -2.91 4.97
CA GLY A 180 -13.58 -2.00 4.62
C GLY A 180 -14.13 -2.40 3.25
N LYS A 181 -15.25 -3.12 3.22
CA LYS A 181 -16.11 -3.17 2.02
C LYS A 181 -16.87 -1.86 1.89
#